data_AF-A0A6I9PM97-F1
#
_entry.id   AF-A0A6I9PM97-F1
#
_cell.length_a   1.000
_cell.length_b   1.000
_cell.length_c   1.000
_cell.angle_alpha   90.00
_cell.angle_beta   90.00
_cell.angle_gamma   90.00
#
_symmetry.space_group_name_H-M   'P 1'
#
loop_
_entity.id
_entity.type
_entity.pdbx_description
1 polymer ?
#
loop_
_entity_poly.entity_id
_entity_poly.type
_entity_poly.pdbx_seq_one_letter_code
_entity_poly.pdbx_strand_id
1 'polypeptide(L)'
;MADSFPVLRQLKGLLHLSLSRCYHIHLAALTDLGSMFPLLSLLDVFGIVNDGHLSSLKKELPRISINSRPFSSIARPSPSSGLTGGFMWNRKCQLSFKL
;
A
#
# COMPACT_ATOMS: atom_id res chain seq x y z
N MET A 1 -13.87 -7.01 19.68
CA MET A 1 -12.86 -6.35 18.83
C MET A 1 -12.96 -7.00 17.46
N ALA A 2 -13.21 -6.22 16.41
CA ALA A 2 -13.36 -6.76 15.06
C ALA A 2 -11.96 -6.98 14.46
N ASP A 3 -11.50 -8.23 14.42
CA ASP A 3 -10.29 -8.59 13.70
C ASP A 3 -10.55 -8.42 12.19
N SER A 4 -9.85 -7.48 11.56
CA SER A 4 -10.02 -7.16 10.14
C SER A 4 -9.28 -8.15 9.22
N PHE A 5 -8.22 -8.78 9.71
CA PHE A 5 -7.37 -9.68 8.93
C PHE A 5 -8.09 -10.95 8.43
N PRO A 6 -8.97 -11.62 9.20
CA PRO A 6 -9.78 -12.74 8.70
C PRO A 6 -10.67 -12.36 7.51
N VAL A 7 -11.24 -11.14 7.52
CA VAL A 7 -12.05 -10.63 6.40
C VAL A 7 -11.17 -10.37 5.19
N LEU A 8 -10.04 -9.70 5.40
CA LEU A 8 -9.09 -9.40 4.32
C LEU A 8 -8.51 -10.66 3.68
N ARG A 9 -8.33 -11.77 4.42
CA ARG A 9 -7.83 -13.06 3.91
C ARG A 9 -8.61 -13.58 2.70
N GLN A 10 -9.88 -13.20 2.56
CA GLN A 10 -10.70 -13.59 1.41
C GLN A 10 -10.19 -12.98 0.09
N LEU A 11 -9.39 -11.91 0.15
CA LEU A 11 -8.76 -11.24 -0.99
C LEU A 11 -7.54 -12.02 -1.48
N LYS A 12 -7.77 -13.11 -2.22
CA LYS A 12 -6.71 -13.99 -2.74
C LYS A 12 -5.69 -13.28 -3.65
N GLY A 13 -6.07 -12.18 -4.29
CA GLY A 13 -5.23 -11.38 -5.20
C GLY A 13 -4.61 -10.13 -4.58
N LEU A 14 -4.54 -10.03 -3.25
CA LEU A 14 -4.03 -8.84 -2.57
C LEU A 14 -2.51 -8.70 -2.74
N LEU A 15 -2.07 -7.72 -3.55
CA LEU A 15 -0.66 -7.42 -3.80
C LEU A 15 -0.11 -6.25 -2.99
N HIS A 16 -0.97 -5.28 -2.68
CA HIS A 16 -0.62 -4.04 -1.98
C HIS A 16 -1.63 -3.77 -0.88
N LEU A 17 -1.15 -3.62 0.35
CA LEU A 17 -1.96 -3.31 1.52
C LEU A 17 -1.38 -2.09 2.23
N SER A 18 -2.24 -1.10 2.53
CA SER A 18 -1.86 0.08 3.29
C SER A 18 -2.66 0.12 4.59
N LEU A 19 -1.95 0.11 5.72
CA LEU A 19 -2.49 0.16 7.08
C LEU A 19 -1.94 1.37 7.85
N SER A 20 -1.47 2.40 7.17
CA SER A 20 -0.79 3.53 7.79
C SER A 20 -1.67 4.22 8.85
N ARG A 21 -1.12 4.48 10.04
CA ARG A 21 -1.78 5.08 11.21
C ARG A 21 -2.94 4.26 11.81
N CYS A 22 -3.03 2.97 11.52
CA CYS A 22 -3.91 2.06 12.25
C CYS A 22 -3.31 1.66 13.62
N TYR A 23 -3.33 2.60 14.59
CA TYR A 23 -2.65 2.46 15.89
C TYR A 23 -3.09 1.28 16.77
N HIS A 24 -4.26 0.72 16.51
CA HIS A 24 -4.78 -0.44 17.25
C HIS A 24 -4.23 -1.77 16.74
N ILE A 25 -3.46 -1.77 15.63
CA ILE A 25 -2.86 -2.99 15.09
C ILE A 25 -1.53 -3.26 15.79
N HIS A 26 -1.42 -4.44 16.40
CA HIS A 26 -0.20 -4.87 17.08
C HIS A 26 0.86 -5.36 16.09
N LEU A 27 2.15 -5.17 16.43
CA LEU A 27 3.28 -5.57 15.57
C LEU A 27 3.28 -7.08 15.26
N ALA A 28 2.91 -7.92 16.24
CA ALA A 28 2.81 -9.37 16.04
C ALA A 28 1.77 -9.75 14.98
N ALA A 29 0.70 -8.95 14.84
CA ALA A 29 -0.31 -9.20 13.82
C ALA A 29 0.20 -8.80 12.42
N LEU A 30 1.20 -7.91 12.32
CA LEU A 30 1.84 -7.54 11.05
C LEU A 30 2.77 -8.64 10.53
N THR A 31 3.48 -9.35 11.43
CA THR A 31 4.31 -10.50 11.03
C THR A 31 3.48 -11.64 10.44
N ASP A 32 2.26 -11.85 10.94
CA ASP A 32 1.36 -12.88 10.42
C ASP A 32 0.87 -12.61 8.99
N LEU A 33 0.89 -11.34 8.54
CA LEU A 33 0.46 -10.95 7.19
C LEU A 33 1.25 -11.66 6.09
N GLY A 34 2.53 -11.93 6.31
CA GLY A 34 3.37 -12.64 5.33
C GLY A 34 2.91 -14.08 5.07
N SER A 35 2.30 -14.72 6.06
CA SER A 35 1.71 -16.05 5.94
C SER A 35 0.27 -15.99 5.42
N MET A 36 -0.50 -14.99 5.84
CA MET A 36 -1.91 -14.84 5.48
C MET A 36 -2.10 -14.43 4.02
N PHE A 37 -1.16 -13.66 3.46
CA PHE A 37 -1.24 -13.09 2.12
C PHE A 37 -0.01 -13.49 1.31
N PRO A 38 -0.01 -14.67 0.65
CA PRO A 38 1.18 -15.18 -0.04
C PRO A 38 1.62 -14.33 -1.24
N LEU A 39 0.70 -13.55 -1.84
CA LEU A 39 0.97 -12.65 -2.96
C LEU A 39 1.29 -11.22 -2.54
N LEU A 40 1.27 -10.91 -1.24
CA LEU A 40 1.51 -9.56 -0.75
C LEU A 40 2.95 -9.15 -1.05
N SER A 41 3.09 -8.02 -1.76
CA SER A 41 4.37 -7.50 -2.22
C SER A 41 4.72 -6.14 -1.61
N LEU A 42 3.70 -5.36 -1.26
CA LEU A 42 3.84 -4.00 -0.73
C LEU A 42 2.99 -3.85 0.53
N LEU A 43 3.62 -3.36 1.60
CA LEU A 43 2.95 -3.10 2.88
C LEU A 43 3.32 -1.70 3.40
N ASP A 44 2.34 -0.82 3.54
CA ASP A 44 2.55 0.54 4.08
C ASP A 44 1.97 0.66 5.50
N VAL A 45 2.84 0.76 6.50
CA VAL A 45 2.53 0.82 7.95
C VAL A 45 3.12 2.10 8.59
N PHE A 46 3.10 3.21 7.87
CA PHE A 46 3.61 4.49 8.38
C PHE A 46 2.93 4.90 9.69
N GLY A 47 3.72 5.30 10.68
CA GLY A 47 3.24 5.80 11.97
C GLY A 47 2.75 4.73 12.96
N ILE A 48 2.87 3.43 12.64
CA ILE A 48 2.54 2.34 13.58
C ILE A 48 3.80 1.80 14.27
N VAL A 49 4.90 1.70 13.52
CA VAL A 49 6.11 0.99 13.96
C VAL A 49 7.28 1.97 14.08
N ASN A 50 7.96 1.98 15.22
CA ASN A 50 9.20 2.75 15.41
C ASN A 50 10.34 2.18 14.55
N ASP A 51 11.31 3.01 14.17
CA ASP A 51 12.38 2.64 13.22
C ASP A 51 13.17 1.38 13.60
N GLY A 52 13.40 1.16 14.91
CA GLY A 52 14.06 -0.04 15.41
C GLY A 52 13.29 -1.34 15.11
N HIS A 53 11.97 -1.33 15.34
CA HIS A 53 11.11 -2.49 15.08
C HIS A 53 10.80 -2.68 13.59
N LEU A 54 10.85 -1.60 12.81
CA LEU A 54 10.63 -1.63 11.37
C LEU A 54 11.72 -2.46 10.66
N SER A 55 12.97 -2.32 11.10
CA SER A 55 14.09 -3.11 10.58
C SER A 55 13.93 -4.61 10.86
N SER A 56 13.43 -4.98 12.05
CA SER A 56 13.11 -6.37 12.37
C SER A 56 11.95 -6.90 11.53
N LEU A 57 10.88 -6.12 11.36
CA LEU A 57 9.75 -6.51 10.52
C LEU A 57 10.15 -6.75 9.06
N LYS A 58 11.07 -5.93 8.52
CA LYS A 58 11.65 -6.14 7.18
C LYS A 58 12.46 -7.44 7.07
N LYS A 59 13.13 -7.87 8.14
CA LYS A 59 13.87 -9.13 8.18
C LYS A 59 12.93 -10.35 8.22
N GLU A 60 11.84 -10.26 8.98
CA GLU A 60 10.82 -11.32 9.06
C GLU A 60 10.02 -11.46 7.75
N LEU A 61 9.85 -10.35 7.01
CA LEU A 61 9.07 -10.29 5.77
C LEU A 61 9.94 -9.87 4.57
N PRO A 62 10.98 -10.65 4.20
CA PRO A 62 11.96 -10.23 3.20
C PRO A 62 11.39 -10.13 1.78
N ARG A 63 10.28 -10.82 1.51
CA ARG A 63 9.56 -10.75 0.22
C ARG A 63 8.71 -9.49 0.07
N ILE A 64 8.43 -8.78 1.16
CA ILE A 64 7.48 -7.67 1.20
C ILE A 64 8.25 -6.36 1.33
N SER A 65 7.98 -5.42 0.43
CA SER A 65 8.53 -4.08 0.51
C SER A 65 7.71 -3.23 1.46
N ILE A 66 8.30 -2.93 2.63
CA ILE A 66 7.65 -2.21 3.73
C ILE A 66 8.00 -0.71 3.68
N ASN A 67 6.97 0.15 3.73
CA ASN A 67 7.09 1.62 3.76
C ASN A 67 7.90 2.20 2.58
N SER A 68 7.78 1.61 1.40
CA SER A 68 8.48 2.08 0.20
C SER A 68 7.72 3.16 -0.56
N ARG A 69 6.41 3.28 -0.35
CA ARG A 69 5.54 4.20 -1.10
C ARG A 69 4.77 5.12 -0.15
N PRO A 70 5.26 6.35 0.10
CA PRO A 70 4.54 7.29 0.95
C PRO A 70 3.23 7.78 0.33
N PHE A 71 3.07 7.64 -0.99
CA PHE A 71 1.88 8.07 -1.73
C PHE A 71 1.20 6.91 -2.43
N SER A 72 -0.12 6.84 -2.32
CA SER A 72 -0.93 5.87 -3.07
C SER A 72 -0.92 6.20 -4.57
N SER A 73 -0.70 5.20 -5.42
CA SER A 73 -0.85 5.34 -6.88
C SER A 73 -2.27 4.99 -7.38
N ILE A 74 -3.18 4.60 -6.48
CA ILE A 74 -4.54 4.18 -6.83
C ILE A 74 -5.29 5.38 -7.42
N ALA A 75 -5.82 5.20 -8.63
CA ALA A 75 -6.56 6.23 -9.34
C ALA A 75 -5.86 7.60 -9.32
N ARG A 76 -4.53 7.62 -9.39
CA ARG A 76 -3.81 8.86 -9.68
C ARG A 76 -3.73 9.07 -11.19
N PRO A 77 -3.91 10.31 -11.67
CA PRO A 77 -3.55 10.63 -13.05
C PRO A 77 -2.06 10.37 -13.21
N SER A 78 -1.67 9.49 -14.13
CA SER A 78 -0.28 9.45 -14.58
C SER A 78 0.00 10.79 -15.28
N PRO A 79 0.90 11.64 -14.78
CA PRO A 79 1.27 12.84 -15.52
C PRO A 79 1.83 12.37 -16.86
N SER A 80 1.12 12.70 -17.95
CA SER A 80 1.64 12.46 -19.29
C SER A 80 2.91 13.31 -19.40
N SER A 81 4.08 12.68 -19.33
CA SER A 81 5.38 13.36 -19.51
C SER A 81 5.61 13.78 -20.98
N GLY A 82 4.54 13.94 -21.76
CA GLY A 82 4.58 14.23 -23.18
C GLY A 82 3.52 15.26 -23.57
N LEU A 83 3.79 15.93 -24.68
CA LEU A 83 2.97 16.93 -25.38
C LEU A 83 1.56 16.44 -25.77
N THR A 84 1.21 15.17 -25.51
CA THR A 84 -0.13 14.59 -25.66
C THR A 84 -1.02 14.96 -24.46
N GLY A 85 -1.24 16.26 -24.32
CA GLY A 85 -2.10 16.84 -23.30
C GLY A 85 -3.53 16.31 -23.37
N GLY A 86 -4.13 16.12 -22.18
CA GLY A 86 -5.55 15.86 -22.05
C GLY A 86 -5.94 14.38 -22.15
N PHE A 87 -5.13 13.43 -21.66
CA PHE A 87 -5.60 12.08 -21.37
C PHE A 87 -5.35 11.71 -19.90
N MET A 88 -6.38 11.22 -19.20
CA MET A 88 -6.26 10.57 -17.90
C MET A 88 -6.90 9.19 -17.97
N TRP A 89 -6.21 8.17 -17.44
CA TRP A 89 -6.69 6.78 -17.44
C TRP A 89 -7.13 6.28 -18.83
N ASN A 90 -6.34 6.55 -19.87
CA ASN A 90 -6.65 6.25 -21.28
C ASN A 90 -7.97 6.88 -21.79
N ARG A 91 -8.51 7.89 -21.10
CA ARG A 91 -9.65 8.69 -21.55
C ARG A 91 -9.22 10.12 -21.82
N LYS A 92 -9.73 10.71 -22.90
CA LYS A 92 -9.48 12.11 -23.23
C LYS A 92 -10.13 13.01 -22.17
N CYS A 93 -9.31 13.70 -21.39
CA CYS A 93 -9.72 14.77 -20.50
C CYS A 93 -10.09 16.00 -21.30
N GLN A 94 -11.34 16.41 -21.19
CA GLN A 94 -11.83 17.68 -21.76
C GLN A 94 -11.57 18.87 -20.82
N LEU A 95 -11.18 18.59 -19.56
CA LEU A 95 -10.83 19.60 -18.58
C LEU A 95 -9.37 20.05 -18.79
N SER A 96 -9.20 21.19 -19.46
CA SER A 96 -7.92 21.90 -19.51
C SER A 96 -7.87 22.90 -18.36
N PHE A 97 -7.04 22.65 -17.36
CA PHE A 97 -6.75 23.61 -16.29
C PHE A 97 -5.52 24.44 -16.69
N LYS A 98 -5.69 25.75 -16.88
CA LYS A 98 -4.57 26.69 -17.01
C LYS A 98 -4.26 27.23 -15.61
N LEU A 99 -3.04 26.98 -15.14
CA LEU A 99 -2.47 27.66 -13.97
C LEU A 99 -2.07 29.09 -14.35
#